data_AF-A0A2U0TS29-F1
#
_entry.id   AF-A0A2U0TS29-F1
#
_cell.length_a   1.000
_cell.length_b   1.000
_cell.length_c   1.000
_cell.angle_alpha   90.00
_cell.angle_beta   90.00
_cell.angle_gamma   90.00
#
_symmetry.space_group_name_H-M   'P 1'
#
loop_
_entity.id
_entity.type
_entity.pdbx_description
1 polymer ?
#
loop_
_entity_poly.entity_id
_entity_poly.type
_entity_poly.pdbx_seq_one_letter_code
_entity_poly.pdbx_strand_id
1 'polypeptide(L)'
;MKKLKAVCSVLVVVLTMMSCSGGSDDPVSPPVTPPTGGGGGSTVTNPTYTANIKAIIDGNCISCHGPGGEQSNHPLLTYEQVSARSSDIKERIGKPVGDPMVMPKGGKLSQTNIDLINKWIDNGMPN
;
A
#
# COMPACT_ATOMS: atom_id res chain seq x y z
N MET A 1 -10.23 -33.52 35.41
CA MET A 1 -10.78 -33.17 36.74
C MET A 1 -10.05 -31.96 37.30
N LYS A 2 -10.77 -30.84 37.43
CA LYS A 2 -10.65 -29.76 38.44
C LYS A 2 -9.24 -29.42 38.95
N LYS A 3 -8.78 -28.19 38.68
CA LYS A 3 -8.41 -27.22 39.73
C LYS A 3 -8.79 -25.79 39.31
N LEU A 4 -9.94 -25.36 39.82
CA LEU A 4 -10.43 -23.99 39.90
C LEU A 4 -9.85 -23.35 41.16
N LYS A 5 -9.27 -22.14 41.06
CA LYS A 5 -9.11 -21.16 42.17
C LYS A 5 -9.13 -19.75 41.55
N ALA A 6 -10.26 -19.05 41.66
CA ALA A 6 -10.48 -17.88 42.52
C ALA A 6 -9.56 -16.68 42.14
N VAL A 7 -10.01 -15.78 41.27
CA VAL A 7 -10.74 -14.53 41.58
C VAL A 7 -10.10 -13.77 42.74
N CYS A 8 -9.42 -12.66 42.42
CA CYS A 8 -9.27 -11.54 43.33
C CYS A 8 -9.50 -10.25 42.53
N SER A 9 -10.69 -9.71 42.70
CA SER A 9 -11.12 -8.39 42.28
C SER A 9 -10.15 -7.33 42.80
N VAL A 10 -9.57 -6.54 41.90
CA VAL A 10 -9.23 -5.15 42.21
C VAL A 10 -9.81 -4.28 41.09
N LEU A 11 -11.02 -3.83 41.36
CA LEU A 11 -11.64 -2.65 40.76
C LEU A 11 -10.72 -1.43 41.02
N VAL A 12 -10.02 -0.93 40.00
CA VAL A 12 -9.46 0.42 40.04
C VAL A 12 -10.23 1.29 39.05
N VAL A 13 -11.05 2.13 39.66
CA VAL A 13 -11.90 3.18 39.12
C VAL A 13 -11.02 4.34 38.61
N VAL A 14 -11.30 4.72 37.35
CA VAL A 14 -11.32 6.09 36.80
C VAL A 14 -10.03 6.93 36.86
N LEU A 15 -9.50 7.26 35.67
CA LEU A 15 -9.09 8.64 35.38
C LEU A 15 -9.48 9.02 33.95
N THR A 16 -10.59 9.73 33.86
CA THR A 16 -11.05 10.45 32.67
C THR A 16 -10.25 11.73 32.44
N MET A 17 -10.24 12.15 31.17
CA MET A 17 -9.96 13.49 30.63
C MET A 17 -8.49 13.83 30.30
N MET A 18 -8.14 13.63 29.02
CA MET A 18 -7.32 14.60 28.29
C MET A 18 -7.81 14.67 26.84
N SER A 19 -8.92 15.39 26.62
CA SER A 19 -9.34 15.80 25.29
C SER A 19 -8.48 16.99 24.88
N CYS A 20 -7.55 16.80 23.96
CA CYS A 20 -6.82 17.90 23.35
C CYS A 20 -7.74 18.67 22.42
N SER A 21 -8.04 19.92 22.78
CA SER A 21 -8.52 20.95 21.86
C SER A 21 -7.35 21.42 20.99
N GLY A 22 -7.44 21.20 19.69
CA GLY A 22 -6.57 21.79 18.68
C GLY A 22 -7.41 22.42 17.59
N GLY A 23 -7.95 23.61 17.87
CA GLY A 23 -8.51 24.47 16.85
C GLY A 23 -7.38 25.19 16.12
N SER A 24 -7.41 25.16 14.80
CA SER A 24 -6.66 26.06 13.93
C SER A 24 -7.47 26.23 12.67
N ASP A 25 -8.38 27.20 12.71
CA ASP A 25 -8.99 27.78 11.53
C ASP A 25 -8.00 28.82 10.99
N ASP A 26 -7.39 28.55 9.84
CA ASP A 26 -6.78 29.58 8.98
C ASP A 26 -6.99 29.19 7.51
N PRO A 27 -7.61 30.05 6.67
CA PRO A 27 -7.75 29.81 5.25
C PRO A 27 -6.45 30.15 4.51
N VAL A 28 -5.74 29.14 4.04
CA VAL A 28 -4.57 29.31 3.17
C VAL A 28 -4.84 28.67 1.81
N SER A 29 -4.58 29.46 0.77
CA SER A 29 -4.50 29.19 -0.68
C SER A 29 -4.30 27.74 -1.14
N PRO A 30 -4.73 27.40 -2.38
CA PRO A 30 -4.80 26.03 -2.87
C PRO A 30 -3.44 25.33 -2.85
N PRO A 31 -3.33 24.14 -2.24
CA PRO A 31 -2.11 23.37 -2.30
C PRO A 31 -1.99 22.68 -3.67
N VAL A 32 -1.03 23.14 -4.49
CA VAL A 32 -0.35 22.24 -5.43
C VAL A 32 0.49 21.28 -4.59
N THR A 33 -0.09 20.11 -4.26
CA THR A 33 0.61 19.02 -3.60
C THR A 33 1.16 18.06 -4.66
N PRO A 34 2.42 17.62 -4.58
CA PRO A 34 2.86 16.41 -5.26
C PRO A 34 2.05 15.21 -4.70
N PRO A 35 1.73 14.17 -5.48
CA PRO A 35 0.93 13.06 -4.97
C PRO A 35 1.75 12.26 -3.97
N THR A 36 1.54 12.56 -2.69
CA THR A 36 1.97 11.75 -1.55
C THR A 36 1.25 10.41 -1.67
N GLY A 37 1.97 9.38 -2.11
CA GLY A 37 1.57 7.99 -1.95
C GLY A 37 1.43 7.68 -0.46
N GLY A 38 0.20 7.55 0.01
CA GLY A 38 -0.06 7.33 1.43
C GLY A 38 -1.56 7.27 1.76
N GLY A 39 -2.17 6.13 1.45
CA GLY A 39 -3.30 5.54 2.19
C GLY A 39 -4.36 6.47 2.77
N GLY A 40 -5.19 7.09 1.93
CA GLY A 40 -6.52 7.56 2.31
C GLY A 40 -7.56 6.53 1.84
N GLY A 41 -8.35 5.98 2.77
CA GLY A 41 -9.28 4.86 2.59
C GLY A 41 -10.49 5.11 1.68
N SER A 42 -10.26 5.64 0.48
CA SER A 42 -11.26 5.66 -0.59
C SER A 42 -11.11 4.39 -1.41
N THR A 43 -12.10 3.50 -1.31
CA THR A 43 -12.16 2.29 -2.12
C THR A 43 -12.32 2.66 -3.60
N VAL A 44 -11.21 2.63 -4.35
CA VAL A 44 -11.23 2.84 -5.80
C VAL A 44 -11.82 1.59 -6.44
N THR A 45 -13.04 1.68 -6.96
CA THR A 45 -13.76 0.54 -7.54
C THR A 45 -13.28 0.18 -8.94
N ASN A 46 -12.88 1.20 -9.71
CA ASN A 46 -12.41 1.09 -11.09
C ASN A 46 -11.04 1.78 -11.24
N PRO A 47 -9.97 1.22 -10.65
CA PRO A 47 -8.65 1.80 -10.80
C PRO A 47 -8.20 1.73 -12.26
N THR A 48 -7.51 2.77 -12.73
CA THR A 48 -6.85 2.79 -14.04
C THR A 48 -5.34 2.88 -13.88
N TYR A 49 -4.61 2.56 -14.95
CA TYR A 49 -3.16 2.63 -14.91
C TYR A 49 -2.69 4.06 -14.66
N THR A 50 -3.18 5.00 -15.47
CA THR A 50 -2.80 6.41 -15.43
C THR A 50 -3.18 7.09 -14.12
N ALA A 51 -4.36 6.81 -13.57
CA ALA A 51 -4.85 7.47 -12.36
C ALA A 51 -4.30 6.87 -11.06
N ASN A 52 -3.99 5.57 -11.05
CA ASN A 52 -3.73 4.85 -9.80
C ASN A 52 -2.45 4.02 -9.80
N ILE A 53 -2.23 3.21 -10.83
CA ILE A 53 -1.17 2.19 -10.80
C ILE A 53 0.19 2.79 -11.14
N LYS A 54 0.26 3.76 -12.06
CA LYS A 54 1.52 4.35 -12.51
C LYS A 54 2.33 4.91 -11.34
N ALA A 55 1.69 5.66 -10.43
CA ALA A 55 2.37 6.22 -9.27
C ALA A 55 2.94 5.14 -8.33
N ILE A 56 2.24 3.99 -8.20
CA ILE A 56 2.74 2.86 -7.40
C ILE A 56 3.95 2.22 -8.09
N ILE A 57 3.88 1.97 -9.40
CA ILE A 57 4.99 1.39 -10.18
C ILE A 57 6.21 2.30 -10.15
N ASP A 58 6.03 3.60 -10.43
CA ASP A 58 7.11 4.58 -10.46
C ASP A 58 7.83 4.67 -9.11
N GLY A 59 7.07 4.71 -8.01
CA GLY A 59 7.61 4.88 -6.67
C GLY A 59 8.26 3.63 -6.06
N ASN A 60 7.91 2.42 -6.54
CA ASN A 60 8.29 1.18 -5.86
C ASN A 60 9.03 0.17 -6.74
N CYS A 61 9.01 0.32 -8.07
CA CYS A 61 9.50 -0.73 -8.97
C CYS A 61 10.66 -0.27 -9.86
N ILE A 62 10.64 0.97 -10.33
CA ILE A 62 11.53 1.45 -11.41
C ILE A 62 13.01 1.53 -10.97
N SER A 63 13.33 1.63 -9.68
CA SER A 63 14.73 1.63 -9.23
C SER A 63 15.50 0.37 -9.66
N CYS A 64 14.82 -0.79 -9.69
CA CYS A 64 15.39 -2.05 -10.18
C CYS A 64 14.94 -2.39 -11.60
N HIS A 65 13.70 -2.05 -11.97
CA HIS A 65 13.09 -2.38 -13.27
C HIS A 65 13.23 -1.25 -14.31
N GLY A 66 14.03 -0.23 -14.02
CA GLY A 66 14.36 0.85 -14.94
C GLY A 66 15.77 0.72 -15.50
N PRO A 67 16.19 1.63 -16.39
CA PRO A 67 17.53 1.63 -16.96
C PRO A 67 18.61 1.67 -15.87
N GLY A 68 19.60 0.77 -15.96
CA GLY A 68 20.69 0.67 -14.98
C GLY A 68 20.34 -0.11 -13.70
N GLY A 69 19.09 -0.53 -13.51
CA GLY A 69 18.68 -1.37 -12.39
C GLY A 69 19.01 -2.85 -12.59
N GLU A 70 19.06 -3.60 -11.47
CA GLU A 70 19.35 -5.05 -11.45
C GLU A 70 18.35 -5.91 -12.25
N GLN A 71 17.16 -5.38 -12.55
CA GLN A 71 16.07 -6.04 -13.27
C GLN A 71 15.68 -5.26 -14.53
N SER A 72 16.62 -4.48 -15.09
CA SER A 72 16.41 -3.67 -16.30
C SER A 72 16.00 -4.49 -17.54
N ASN A 73 16.28 -5.79 -17.56
CA ASN A 73 15.82 -6.73 -18.59
C ASN A 73 14.31 -7.05 -18.51
N HIS A 74 13.65 -6.69 -17.41
CA HIS A 74 12.20 -6.75 -17.23
C HIS A 74 11.66 -5.34 -16.96
N PRO A 75 11.65 -4.45 -17.96
CA PRO A 75 11.28 -3.06 -17.75
C PRO A 75 9.82 -2.93 -17.34
N LEU A 76 9.53 -1.96 -16.47
CA LEU A 76 8.18 -1.61 -15.98
C LEU A 76 7.91 -0.11 -16.13
N LEU A 77 8.32 0.48 -17.25
CA LEU A 77 8.29 1.94 -17.48
C LEU A 77 6.99 2.43 -18.13
N THR A 78 6.28 1.53 -18.80
CA THR A 78 5.10 1.84 -19.64
C THR A 78 3.92 0.97 -19.27
N TYR A 79 2.72 1.41 -19.63
CA TYR A 79 1.50 0.63 -19.46
C TYR A 79 1.61 -0.75 -20.10
N GLU A 80 2.12 -0.82 -21.34
CA GLU A 80 2.27 -2.07 -22.10
C GLU A 80 3.22 -3.04 -21.39
N GLN A 81 4.32 -2.52 -20.84
CA GLN A 81 5.30 -3.33 -20.13
C GLN A 81 4.75 -3.88 -18.80
N VAL A 82 3.99 -3.07 -18.07
CA VAL A 82 3.37 -3.42 -16.78
C VAL A 82 2.22 -4.40 -17.00
N SER A 83 1.31 -4.11 -17.93
CA SER A 83 0.16 -4.97 -18.25
C SER A 83 0.59 -6.33 -18.79
N ALA A 84 1.62 -6.38 -19.65
CA ALA A 84 2.18 -7.63 -20.16
C ALA A 84 2.81 -8.53 -19.07
N ARG A 85 3.13 -7.98 -17.89
CA ARG A 85 3.73 -8.68 -16.74
C ARG A 85 2.79 -8.77 -15.54
N SER A 86 1.51 -8.44 -15.70
CA SER A 86 0.55 -8.36 -14.61
C SER A 86 0.44 -9.65 -13.79
N SER A 87 0.47 -10.82 -14.42
CA SER A 87 0.49 -12.12 -13.73
C SER A 87 1.70 -12.26 -12.82
N ASP A 88 2.89 -11.94 -13.33
CA ASP A 88 4.13 -12.03 -12.58
C ASP A 88 4.15 -11.00 -11.45
N ILE A 89 3.71 -9.77 -11.72
CA ILE A 89 3.58 -8.72 -10.70
C ILE A 89 2.67 -9.21 -9.56
N LYS A 90 1.48 -9.73 -9.89
CA LYS A 90 0.51 -10.26 -8.91
C LYS A 90 1.11 -11.37 -8.06
N GLU A 91 1.85 -12.29 -8.67
CA GLU A 91 2.53 -13.37 -7.95
C GLU A 91 3.60 -12.82 -6.98
N ARG A 92 4.44 -11.90 -7.46
CA ARG A 92 5.63 -11.39 -6.74
C ARG A 92 5.27 -10.50 -5.56
N ILE A 93 4.29 -9.61 -5.72
CA ILE A 93 3.80 -8.76 -4.63
C ILE A 93 2.98 -9.56 -3.61
N GLY A 94 2.41 -10.70 -4.03
CA GLY A 94 1.63 -11.59 -3.18
C GLY A 94 2.47 -12.43 -2.20
N LYS A 95 3.76 -12.62 -2.48
CA LYS A 95 4.63 -13.49 -1.68
C LYS A 95 4.76 -13.06 -0.20
N PRO A 96 5.02 -14.00 0.72
CA PRO A 96 5.22 -13.67 2.13
C PRO A 96 6.52 -12.88 2.35
N VAL A 97 6.57 -12.12 3.44
CA VAL A 97 7.79 -11.42 3.84
C VAL A 97 8.90 -12.45 4.11
N GLY A 98 10.10 -12.19 3.61
CA GLY A 98 11.26 -13.10 3.72
C GLY A 98 11.39 -14.11 2.58
N ASP A 99 10.42 -14.20 1.67
CA ASP A 99 10.56 -14.97 0.44
C ASP A 99 11.59 -14.30 -0.49
N PRO A 100 12.59 -15.03 -1.03
CA PRO A 100 13.61 -14.44 -1.90
C PRO A 100 13.06 -13.85 -3.20
N MET A 101 11.83 -14.21 -3.57
CA MET A 101 11.15 -13.79 -4.78
C MET A 101 10.09 -12.71 -4.52
N VAL A 102 9.91 -12.25 -3.27
CA VAL A 102 9.03 -11.13 -2.96
C VAL A 102 9.52 -9.85 -3.62
N MET A 103 8.59 -9.07 -4.16
CA MET A 103 8.89 -7.75 -4.69
C MET A 103 8.03 -6.68 -4.01
N PRO A 104 8.57 -5.47 -3.79
CA PRO A 104 9.96 -5.05 -4.02
C PRO A 104 11.00 -5.76 -3.14
N LYS A 105 12.26 -5.77 -3.59
CA LYS A 105 13.39 -6.23 -2.76
C LYS A 105 13.54 -5.28 -1.56
N GLY A 106 13.65 -5.83 -0.36
CA GLY A 106 13.80 -5.06 0.89
C GLY A 106 12.50 -4.87 1.68
N GLY A 107 11.34 -5.22 1.11
CA GLY A 107 10.09 -5.19 1.85
C GLY A 107 8.86 -5.31 0.95
N LYS A 108 7.82 -5.94 1.48
CA LYS A 108 6.53 -6.07 0.81
C LYS A 108 5.84 -4.71 0.70
N LEU A 109 5.13 -4.49 -0.41
CA LEU A 109 4.24 -3.33 -0.57
C LEU A 109 3.21 -3.27 0.58
N SER A 110 2.65 -2.08 0.82
CA SER A 110 1.48 -1.95 1.68
C SER A 110 0.31 -2.79 1.12
N GLN A 111 -0.51 -3.34 2.01
CA GLN A 111 -1.65 -4.16 1.58
C GLN A 111 -2.61 -3.36 0.68
N THR A 112 -2.80 -2.06 0.96
CA THR A 112 -3.60 -1.17 0.11
C THR A 112 -3.07 -1.07 -1.33
N ASN A 113 -1.75 -0.96 -1.53
CA ASN A 113 -1.18 -0.93 -2.87
C ASN A 113 -1.31 -2.28 -3.57
N ILE A 114 -1.14 -3.38 -2.84
CA ILE A 114 -1.33 -4.74 -3.37
C ILE A 114 -2.78 -4.93 -3.83
N ASP A 115 -3.74 -4.55 -2.99
CA ASP A 115 -5.16 -4.69 -3.29
C ASP A 115 -5.55 -3.82 -4.49
N LEU A 116 -5.01 -2.60 -4.60
CA LEU A 116 -5.28 -1.71 -5.72
C LEU A 116 -4.71 -2.25 -7.05
N ILE A 117 -3.48 -2.78 -7.04
CA ILE A 117 -2.89 -3.45 -8.20
C ILE A 117 -3.71 -4.68 -8.58
N ASN A 118 -4.05 -5.54 -7.62
CA ASN A 118 -4.87 -6.73 -7.86
C ASN A 118 -6.22 -6.36 -8.46
N LYS A 119 -6.88 -5.33 -7.92
CA LYS A 119 -8.17 -4.86 -8.42
C LYS A 119 -8.07 -4.33 -9.85
N TRP A 120 -7.00 -3.61 -10.20
CA TRP A 120 -6.74 -3.16 -11.56
C TRP A 120 -6.53 -4.33 -12.52
N ILE A 121 -5.76 -5.35 -12.12
CA ILE A 121 -5.56 -6.57 -12.91
C ILE A 121 -6.89 -7.30 -13.12
N ASP A 122 -7.67 -7.48 -12.06
CA ASP A 122 -8.95 -8.19 -12.10
C ASP A 122 -10.00 -7.44 -12.93
N ASN A 123 -9.90 -6.11 -13.02
CA ASN A 123 -10.76 -5.27 -13.87
C ASN A 123 -10.32 -5.25 -15.35
N GLY A 124 -9.33 -6.06 -15.76
CA GLY A 124 -8.87 -6.13 -17.15
C GLY A 124 -7.84 -5.04 -17.51
N MET A 125 -7.15 -4.49 -16.51
CA MET A 125 -6.07 -3.53 -16.66
C MET A 125 -6.44 -2.28 -17.48
N PRO A 126 -7.53 -1.55 -17.18
CA PRO A 126 -7.85 -0.33 -17.92
C PRO A 126 -6.73 0.72 -17.78
N ASN A 127 -6.44 1.44 -18.87
CA ASN A 127 -5.40 2.47 -18.89
C ASN A 127 -5.86 3.79 -18.28
#